data_AF-A0A1S2T5E6-F1
#
_entry.id   AF-A0A1S2T5E6-F1
#
_cell.length_a   1.000
_cell.length_b   1.000
_cell.length_c   1.000
_cell.angle_alpha   90.00
_cell.angle_beta   90.00
_cell.angle_gamma   90.00
#
_symmetry.space_group_name_H-M   'P 1'
#
loop_
_entity.id
_entity.type
_entity.pdbx_description
1 polymer ?
#
loop_
_entity_poly.entity_id
_entity_poly.type
_entity_poly.pdbx_seq_one_letter_code
_entity_poly.pdbx_strand_id
1 'polypeptide(L)' 'MNQPRWVLLGHFCELTGFTQKAVYALIQKGRWMLSREYKKVNGRYFINLEAYERWIETNG' A
#
# COMPACT_ATOMS: atom_id res chain seq x y z
N MET A 1 -20.34 -3.11 3.23
CA MET A 1 -19.71 -3.52 1.95
C MET A 1 -18.31 -4.01 2.30
N ASN A 2 -17.92 -5.22 1.92
CA ASN A 2 -16.57 -5.74 2.17
C ASN A 2 -15.61 -5.08 1.18
N GLN A 3 -14.77 -4.14 1.64
CA GLN A 3 -13.80 -3.53 0.73
C GLN A 3 -12.77 -4.57 0.27
N PRO A 4 -12.36 -4.56 -1.01
CA PRO A 4 -11.34 -5.49 -1.49
C PRO A 4 -10.02 -5.23 -0.77
N ARG A 5 -9.45 -6.28 -0.15
CA ARG A 5 -8.19 -6.22 0.60
C ARG A 5 -7.03 -5.60 -0.18
N TRP A 6 -6.98 -5.85 -1.49
CA TRP A 6 -5.95 -5.36 -2.40
C TRP A 6 -6.55 -4.33 -3.36
N VAL A 7 -6.04 -3.11 -3.34
CA VAL A 7 -6.46 -2.03 -4.23
C VAL A 7 -5.31 -1.54 -5.10
N LEU A 8 -5.61 -1.01 -6.28
CA LEU A 8 -4.58 -0.39 -7.13
C LEU A 8 -3.95 0.81 -6.39
N LEU A 9 -2.65 1.04 -6.63
CA LEU A 9 -1.92 2.16 -6.03
C LEU A 9 -2.62 3.52 -6.25
N GLY A 10 -3.19 3.76 -7.45
CA GLY A 10 -3.93 5.00 -7.71
C GLY A 10 -5.12 5.17 -6.76
N HIS A 11 -5.93 4.13 -6.60
CA HIS A 11 -7.08 4.16 -5.69
C HIS A 11 -6.65 4.25 -4.22
N PHE A 12 -5.57 3.57 -3.83
CA PHE A 12 -4.98 3.72 -2.51
C PHE A 12 -4.60 5.19 -2.21
N CYS A 13 -3.99 5.87 -3.18
CA CYS A 13 -3.63 7.28 -3.05
C CYS A 13 -4.86 8.18 -2.88
N GLU A 14 -5.94 7.92 -3.61
CA GLU A 14 -7.21 8.65 -3.49
C GLU A 14 -7.84 8.46 -2.11
N LEU A 15 -7.83 7.23 -1.59
CA LEU A 15 -8.45 6.90 -0.29
C LEU A 15 -7.69 7.48 0.92
N THR A 16 -6.35 7.48 0.86
CA THR A 16 -5.51 7.77 2.04
C THR A 16 -4.82 9.13 1.98
N GLY A 17 -4.83 9.80 0.82
CA GLY A 17 -4.04 11.01 0.58
C GLY A 17 -2.54 10.77 0.39
N PHE A 18 -2.07 9.53 0.43
CA PHE A 18 -0.68 9.21 0.12
C PHE A 18 -0.37 9.52 -1.34
N THR A 19 0.83 10.04 -1.60
CA THR A 19 1.33 10.15 -2.99
C THR A 19 1.96 8.83 -3.43
N GLN A 20 1.93 8.55 -4.74
CA GLN A 20 2.65 7.38 -5.28
C GLN A 20 4.13 7.41 -4.91
N LYS A 21 4.74 8.62 -4.90
CA LYS A 21 6.12 8.84 -4.49
C LYS A 21 6.38 8.39 -3.04
N ALA A 22 5.46 8.69 -2.12
CA ALA A 22 5.58 8.26 -0.73
C ALA A 22 5.55 6.73 -0.61
N VAL A 23 4.63 6.07 -1.33
CA VAL A 23 4.55 4.61 -1.36
C VAL A 23 5.82 3.99 -1.95
N TYR A 24 6.32 4.50 -3.07
CA TYR A 24 7.57 4.03 -3.65
C TYR A 24 8.76 4.22 -2.69
N ALA A 25 8.82 5.34 -1.96
CA ALA A 25 9.86 5.58 -0.97
C ALA A 25 9.78 4.59 0.20
N LEU A 26 8.58 4.22 0.67
CA LEU A 26 8.40 3.20 1.71
C LEU A 26 8.88 1.82 1.24
N ILE A 27 8.58 1.47 -0.01
CA ILE A 27 9.03 0.22 -0.63
C ILE A 27 10.56 0.22 -0.80
N GLN A 28 11.14 1.29 -1.35
CA GLN A 28 12.59 1.41 -1.56
C GLN A 28 13.38 1.39 -0.25
N LYS A 29 12.84 1.98 0.82
CA LYS A 29 13.43 1.95 2.16
C LYS A 29 13.23 0.61 2.88
N GLY A 30 12.56 -0.37 2.25
CA GLY A 30 12.26 -1.66 2.86
C GLY A 30 11.26 -1.60 4.02
N ARG A 31 10.54 -0.48 4.20
CA ARG A 31 9.52 -0.34 5.25
C ARG A 31 8.27 -1.13 4.90
N TRP A 32 7.96 -1.24 3.62
CA TRP A 32 6.87 -2.04 3.08
C TRP A 32 7.43 -3.25 2.36
N MET A 33 6.91 -4.44 2.67
CA MET A 33 7.41 -5.73 2.21
C MET A 33 6.51 -6.29 1.11
N LEU A 34 7.14 -6.93 0.11
CA LEU A 34 6.43 -7.60 -0.98
C LEU A 34 5.53 -8.71 -0.40
N SER A 35 4.33 -8.84 -0.94
CA SER A 35 3.27 -9.75 -0.50
C SER A 35 2.66 -9.48 0.88
N ARG A 36 3.16 -8.48 1.63
CA ARG A 36 2.57 -8.03 2.91
C ARG A 36 1.80 -6.72 2.72
N GLU A 37 2.49 -5.59 2.58
CA GLU A 37 1.89 -4.28 2.32
C GLU A 37 1.59 -4.04 0.84
N TYR A 38 2.41 -4.60 -0.07
CA TYR A 38 2.24 -4.37 -1.50
C TYR A 38 2.51 -5.63 -2.35
N LYS A 39 1.94 -5.67 -3.55
CA LYS A 39 2.23 -6.65 -4.60
C LYS A 39 2.46 -5.95 -5.93
N LYS A 40 3.35 -6.50 -6.76
CA LYS A 40 3.54 -6.09 -8.15
C LYS A 40 3.05 -7.20 -9.07
N VAL A 41 2.03 -6.91 -9.87
CA VAL A 41 1.42 -7.86 -10.82
C VAL A 41 1.30 -7.17 -12.17
N ASN A 42 1.90 -7.74 -13.22
CA ASN A 42 1.90 -7.19 -14.58
C ASN A 42 2.27 -5.69 -14.63
N GLY A 43 3.31 -5.30 -13.88
CA GLY A 43 3.79 -3.92 -13.82
C GLY A 43 2.97 -2.96 -12.94
N ARG A 44 1.81 -3.39 -12.44
CA ARG A 44 0.95 -2.58 -11.55
C ARG A 44 1.21 -2.90 -10.09
N TYR A 45 1.10 -1.87 -9.25
CA TYR A 45 1.21 -2.00 -7.80
C TYR A 45 -0.19 -2.09 -7.17
N PHE A 46 -0.36 -3.10 -6.34
CA PHE A 46 -1.54 -3.29 -5.49
C PHE A 46 -1.13 -3.15 -4.04
N ILE A 47 -1.91 -2.39 -3.26
CA ILE A 47 -1.65 -2.11 -1.85
C ILE A 47 -2.69 -2.85 -1.01
N ASN A 48 -2.22 -3.47 0.07
CA ASN A 48 -3.06 -4.17 1.03
C ASN A 48 -3.53 -3.20 2.11
N LEU A 49 -4.82 -2.83 2.10
CA LEU A 49 -5.36 -1.82 3.02
C LEU A 49 -5.23 -2.26 4.49
N GLU A 50 -5.49 -3.52 4.78
CA GLU A 50 -5.40 -4.08 6.14
C GLU A 50 -3.95 -4.06 6.66
N ALA A 51 -2.97 -4.38 5.81
CA ALA A 51 -1.56 -4.33 6.20
C ALA A 51 -1.07 -2.89 6.37
N TYR A 52 -1.60 -1.96 5.56
CA TYR A 52 -1.37 -0.53 5.72
C TYR A 52 -1.90 0.01 7.05
N GLU A 53 -3.15 -0.32 7.42
CA GLU A 53 -3.76 0.09 8.69
C GLU A 53 -2.93 -0.38 9.87
N ARG A 54 -2.55 -1.67 9.90
CA ARG A 54 -1.66 -2.23 10.93
C ARG A 54 -0.29 -1.53 10.94
N TRP A 55 0.24 -1.17 9.78
CA TRP A 55 1.52 -0.46 9.69
C TRP A 55 1.42 0.94 10.31
N ILE A 56 0.32 1.66 10.09
CA ILE A 56 0.03 2.95 10.72
C ILE A 56 -0.08 2.80 12.24
N GLU A 57 -0.80 1.79 12.73
CA GLU A 57 -0.92 1.55 14.18
C GLU A 57 0.43 1.22 14.85
N THR A 58 1.39 0.68 14.10
CA THR A 58 2.69 0.25 14.63
C THR A 58 3.80 1.29 14.43
N ASN A 59 3.76 2.08 13.35
CA ASN A 59 4.86 2.96 12.92
C ASN A 59 4.44 4.43 12.68
N GLY A 60 3.17 4.76 12.88
CA GLY A 60 2.60 6.10 12.74
C GLY A 60 3.00 7.03 13.87
#